data_AF-A0A4Q6BHP7-F1
#
_entry.id   AF-A0A4Q6BHP7-F1
#
_cell.length_a   1.000
_cell.length_b   1.000
_cell.length_c   1.000
_cell.angle_alpha   90.00
_cell.angle_beta   90.00
_cell.angle_gamma   90.00
#
_symmetry.space_group_name_H-M   'P 1'
#
loop_
_entity.id
_entity.type
_entity.pdbx_description
1 polymer ?
#
loop_
_entity_poly.entity_id
_entity_poly.type
_entity_poly.pdbx_seq_one_letter_code
_entity_poly.pdbx_strand_id
1 'polypeptide(L)'
;ASFARGNENGGHQADGLYYLGEGGSGGYGVIDLGVQWQPIATLDVFVQVDNVFDRDYASASLLGATGFTAGGDFVARPFAAPVIGGERPLRSSTFLAPGAPRSWLAGVRYRFGG
;
A
#
# COMPACT_ATOMS: atom_id res chain seq x y z
N ALA A 1 -5.31 11.88 4.57
CA ALA A 1 -4.44 11.70 3.38
C ALA A 1 -3.02 12.02 3.78
N SER A 2 -2.03 11.43 3.11
CA SER A 2 -0.60 11.68 3.37
C SER A 2 0.13 11.92 2.05
N PHE A 3 1.10 12.82 2.06
CA PHE A 3 2.04 12.92 0.96
C PHE A 3 2.90 11.65 0.85
N ALA A 4 3.27 11.32 -0.38
CA ALA A 4 4.22 10.25 -0.65
C ALA A 4 5.60 10.66 -0.16
N ARG A 5 6.42 9.68 0.22
CA ARG A 5 7.85 9.93 0.43
C ARG A 5 8.45 10.53 -0.85
N GLY A 6 9.23 11.60 -0.72
CA GLY A 6 9.73 12.40 -1.84
C GLY A 6 8.80 13.54 -2.28
N ASN A 7 7.61 13.70 -1.67
CA ASN A 7 6.68 14.81 -1.90
C ASN A 7 6.34 15.56 -0.59
N GLU A 8 7.25 15.60 0.37
CA GLU A 8 7.01 16.18 1.70
C GLU A 8 6.74 17.70 1.64
N ASN A 9 7.23 18.37 0.60
CA ASN A 9 6.96 19.79 0.34
C ASN A 9 5.62 20.04 -0.41
N GLY A 10 4.90 18.97 -0.78
CA GLY A 10 3.64 19.05 -1.53
C GLY A 10 3.77 19.60 -2.95
N GLY A 11 4.98 19.63 -3.52
CA GLY A 11 5.27 20.24 -4.81
C GLY A 11 4.94 19.36 -6.03
N HIS A 12 4.63 18.07 -5.84
CA HIS A 12 4.27 17.17 -6.94
C HIS A 12 2.97 17.62 -7.62
N GLN A 13 3.02 17.74 -8.94
CA GLN A 13 1.87 18.01 -9.77
C GLN A 13 1.89 17.05 -10.95
N ALA A 14 0.81 16.28 -11.11
CA ALA A 14 0.68 15.37 -12.23
C ALA A 14 0.48 16.17 -13.53
N ASP A 15 1.27 15.86 -14.56
CA ASP A 15 1.17 16.47 -15.89
C ASP A 15 0.77 15.45 -16.98
N GLY A 16 0.70 14.16 -16.63
CA GLY A 16 0.37 13.08 -17.56
C GLY A 16 1.52 12.68 -18.51
N LEU A 17 2.64 13.39 -18.48
CA LEU A 17 3.80 13.16 -19.32
C LEU A 17 5.00 12.72 -18.48
N TYR A 18 5.55 13.62 -17.67
CA TYR A 18 6.74 13.41 -16.84
C TYR A 18 6.39 12.97 -15.42
N TYR A 19 5.28 13.46 -14.86
CA TYR A 19 4.83 13.19 -13.50
C TYR A 19 3.44 12.58 -13.52
N LEU A 20 3.35 11.33 -13.05
CA LEU A 20 2.11 10.57 -12.99
C LEU A 20 1.65 10.36 -11.54
N GLY A 21 0.35 10.10 -11.39
CA GLY A 21 -0.28 9.80 -10.10
C GLY A 21 -0.38 11.01 -9.17
N GLU A 22 -1.06 10.81 -8.04
CA GLU A 22 -1.47 11.89 -7.15
C GLU A 22 -0.35 12.45 -6.24
N GLY A 23 0.80 11.76 -6.14
CA GLY A 23 1.91 12.18 -5.26
C GLY A 23 1.65 11.91 -3.77
N GLY A 24 0.69 11.03 -3.46
CA GLY A 24 0.32 10.69 -2.09
C GLY A 24 -0.63 9.51 -2.02
N SER A 25 -1.14 9.26 -0.82
CA SER A 25 -2.18 8.26 -0.55
C SER A 25 -3.37 8.88 0.18
N GLY A 26 -4.56 8.35 -0.12
CA GLY A 26 -5.79 8.70 0.57
C GLY A 26 -5.74 8.37 2.06
N GLY A 27 -6.55 9.08 2.86
CA GLY A 27 -6.78 8.67 4.24
C GLY A 27 -7.54 7.35 4.30
N TYR A 28 -7.27 6.53 5.30
CA TYR A 28 -7.97 5.26 5.50
C TYR A 28 -8.23 5.00 6.98
N GLY A 29 -9.24 4.18 7.23
CA GLY A 29 -9.51 3.53 8.51
C GLY A 29 -9.90 2.10 8.24
N VAL A 30 -9.44 1.18 9.09
CA VAL A 30 -9.79 -0.24 9.07
C VAL A 30 -10.34 -0.61 10.43
N ILE A 31 -11.25 -1.57 10.46
CA ILE A 31 -11.81 -2.13 11.69
C ILE A 31 -11.52 -3.62 11.68
N ASP A 32 -10.92 -4.08 12.78
CA ASP A 32 -10.61 -5.48 13.04
C ASP A 32 -11.48 -5.96 14.20
N LEU A 33 -11.94 -7.21 14.14
CA LEU A 33 -12.84 -7.80 15.12
C LEU A 33 -12.31 -9.14 15.60
N GLY A 34 -12.18 -9.31 16.92
CA GLY A 34 -11.77 -10.55 17.55
C GLY A 34 -12.79 -11.03 18.59
N VAL A 35 -13.01 -12.34 18.64
CA VAL A 35 -13.83 -13.02 19.65
C VAL A 35 -13.03 -14.17 20.25
N GLN A 36 -12.99 -14.23 21.58
CA GLN A 36 -12.45 -15.38 22.32
C GLN A 36 -13.55 -15.96 23.21
N TRP A 37 -13.61 -17.30 23.26
CA TRP A 37 -14.56 -18.04 24.06
C TRP A 37 -13.86 -19.19 24.80
N GLN A 38 -14.16 -19.32 26.10
CA GLN A 38 -13.63 -20.39 26.95
C GLN A 38 -14.77 -21.35 27.33
N PRO A 39 -15.09 -22.36 26.51
CA PRO A 39 -16.17 -23.31 26.78
C PRO A 39 -15.98 -24.12 28.07
N ILE A 40 -14.73 -24.49 28.38
CA ILE A 40 -14.33 -25.25 29.57
C ILE A 40 -12.99 -24.73 30.08
N ALA A 41 -12.65 -25.00 31.35
CA ALA A 41 -11.45 -24.46 31.99
C ALA A 41 -10.14 -24.72 31.22
N THR A 42 -10.04 -25.85 30.52
CA THR A 42 -8.83 -26.26 29.78
C THR A 42 -8.80 -25.83 28.32
N LEU A 43 -9.87 -25.22 27.78
CA LEU A 43 -10.01 -24.95 26.35
C LEU A 43 -10.39 -23.49 26.09
N ASP A 44 -9.55 -22.77 25.35
CA ASP A 44 -9.87 -21.48 24.74
C ASP A 44 -10.01 -21.64 23.22
N VAL A 45 -11.02 -21.00 22.62
CA VAL A 45 -11.23 -20.89 21.17
C VAL A 45 -11.25 -19.42 20.80
N PHE A 46 -10.62 -19.03 19.70
CA PHE A 46 -10.68 -17.66 19.20
C PHE A 46 -10.86 -17.59 17.70
N VAL A 47 -11.46 -16.48 17.25
CA VAL A 47 -11.60 -16.09 15.84
C VAL A 47 -11.33 -14.60 15.76
N GLN A 48 -10.57 -14.18 14.75
CA GLN A 48 -10.26 -12.81 14.41
C GLN A 48 -10.52 -12.59 12.92
N VAL A 49 -11.07 -11.42 12.61
CA VAL A 49 -11.33 -10.93 11.25
C VAL A 49 -10.69 -9.57 11.15
N ASP A 50 -9.67 -9.46 10.31
CA ASP A 50 -9.00 -8.21 10.04
C ASP A 50 -9.62 -7.55 8.80
N ASN A 51 -9.70 -6.22 8.81
CA ASN A 51 -10.31 -5.42 7.76
C ASN A 51 -11.73 -5.92 7.42
N VAL A 52 -12.63 -5.90 8.42
CA VAL A 52 -13.99 -6.48 8.37
C VAL A 52 -14.80 -5.98 7.17
N PHE A 53 -14.60 -4.72 6.77
CA PHE A 53 -15.30 -4.08 5.65
C PHE A 53 -14.60 -4.25 4.30
N ASP A 54 -13.53 -5.03 4.23
CA ASP A 54 -12.75 -5.28 3.01
C ASP A 54 -12.33 -3.99 2.30
N ARG A 55 -11.82 -3.04 3.08
CA ARG A 55 -11.40 -1.74 2.59
C ARG A 55 -10.13 -1.91 1.76
N ASP A 56 -10.16 -1.45 0.52
CA ASP A 56 -8.95 -1.18 -0.25
C ASP A 56 -8.30 0.13 0.22
N TYR A 57 -7.04 0.06 0.61
CA TYR A 57 -6.26 1.21 1.06
C TYR A 57 -4.78 1.04 0.74
N ALA A 58 -4.04 2.15 0.79
CA ALA A 58 -2.58 2.15 0.73
C ALA A 58 -2.02 2.55 2.09
N SER A 59 -1.17 1.69 2.67
CA SER A 59 -0.53 1.91 3.97
C SER A 59 0.68 2.83 3.88
N ALA A 60 1.29 2.94 2.70
CA ALA A 60 2.39 3.86 2.41
C ALA A 60 2.39 4.25 0.92
N SER A 61 3.09 5.34 0.61
CA SER A 61 3.33 5.78 -0.76
C SER A 61 4.74 6.35 -0.94
N LEU A 62 5.29 6.22 -2.14
CA LEU A 62 6.62 6.70 -2.53
C LEU A 62 6.54 7.33 -3.92
N LEU A 63 7.11 8.53 -4.08
CA LEU A 63 7.31 9.16 -5.37
C LEU A 63 8.65 8.72 -5.96
N GLY A 64 8.68 8.28 -7.21
CA GLY A 64 9.92 7.84 -7.85
C GLY A 64 9.80 7.60 -9.35
N ALA A 65 10.93 7.43 -10.03
CA ALA A 65 10.97 7.13 -11.46
C ALA A 65 10.32 5.77 -11.76
N THR A 66 9.46 5.71 -12.77
CA THR A 66 8.91 4.47 -13.33
C THR A 66 9.58 4.14 -14.65
N GLY A 67 10.02 2.88 -14.76
CA GLY A 67 10.54 2.31 -16.00
C GLY A 67 9.48 1.56 -16.80
N PHE A 68 8.19 1.72 -16.51
CA PHE A 68 7.12 0.96 -17.18
C PHE A 68 6.17 1.88 -17.95
N THR A 69 5.75 1.43 -19.15
CA THR A 69 4.66 2.06 -19.90
C THR A 69 3.31 1.70 -19.29
N ALA A 70 2.24 2.37 -19.74
CA ALA A 70 0.88 2.00 -19.34
C ALA A 70 0.48 0.57 -19.77
N GLY A 71 1.14 0.01 -20.78
CA GLY A 71 0.97 -1.38 -21.22
C GLY A 71 1.78 -2.40 -20.43
N GLY A 72 2.63 -1.96 -19.50
CA GLY A 72 3.49 -2.84 -18.68
C GLY A 72 4.85 -3.16 -19.29
N ASP A 73 5.17 -2.62 -20.47
CA ASP A 73 6.49 -2.80 -21.08
C ASP A 73 7.56 -2.00 -20.32
N PHE A 74 8.74 -2.60 -20.16
CA PHE A 74 9.88 -1.89 -19.61
C PHE A 74 10.50 -0.92 -20.63
N VAL A 75 10.79 0.30 -20.19
CA VAL A 75 11.46 1.34 -20.95
C VAL A 75 12.41 2.10 -20.02
N ALA A 76 13.72 1.98 -20.30
CA ALA A 76 14.74 2.66 -19.50
C ALA A 76 14.82 4.17 -19.79
N ARG A 77 14.47 4.59 -21.02
CA ARG A 77 14.54 5.97 -21.49
C ARG A 77 13.28 6.34 -22.28
N PRO A 78 12.20 6.75 -21.59
CA PRO A 78 10.92 7.03 -22.22
C PRO A 78 10.92 8.26 -23.14
N PHE A 79 11.87 9.18 -22.95
CA PHE A 79 11.95 10.43 -23.70
C PHE A 79 13.26 10.52 -24.46
N ALA A 80 13.20 10.88 -25.74
CA ALA A 80 14.40 11.14 -26.55
C ALA A 80 14.96 12.56 -26.32
N ALA A 81 14.09 13.51 -25.95
CA ALA A 81 14.37 14.94 -25.71
C ALA A 81 13.42 15.50 -24.64
N PRO A 82 13.76 16.63 -23.98
CA PRO A 82 15.02 17.38 -24.09
C PRO A 82 16.20 16.66 -23.44
N VAL A 83 17.41 16.98 -23.90
CA VAL A 83 18.66 16.59 -23.21
C VAL A 83 19.16 17.80 -22.45
N ILE A 84 19.25 17.70 -21.11
CA ILE A 84 19.67 18.78 -20.22
C ILE A 84 20.91 18.29 -19.48
N GLY A 85 22.06 18.94 -19.71
CA GLY A 85 23.33 18.52 -19.08
C GLY A 85 23.79 17.10 -19.45
N GLY A 86 23.39 16.59 -20.62
CA GLY A 86 23.68 15.21 -21.06
C GLY A 86 22.68 14.16 -20.55
N GLU A 87 21.78 14.54 -19.65
CA GLU A 87 20.75 13.68 -19.09
C GLU A 87 19.40 13.87 -19.79
N ARG A 88 18.56 12.84 -19.71
CA ARG A 88 17.18 12.87 -20.23
C ARG A 88 16.21 12.75 -19.07
N PRO A 89 15.03 13.40 -19.15
CA PRO A 89 14.02 13.23 -18.11
C PRO A 89 13.61 11.77 -18.01
N LEU A 90 13.26 11.36 -16.80
CA LEU A 90 12.58 10.10 -16.54
C LEU A 90 11.12 10.39 -16.25
N ARG A 91 10.27 9.40 -16.47
CA ARG A 91 8.88 9.45 -16.04
C ARG A 91 8.83 9.09 -14.56
N SER A 92 8.16 9.88 -13.74
CA SER A 92 7.93 9.66 -12.32
C SER A 92 6.49 9.21 -12.07
N SER A 93 6.28 8.40 -11.04
CA SER A 93 4.97 7.92 -10.62
C SER A 93 4.90 7.78 -9.10
N THR A 94 3.67 7.67 -8.58
CA THR A 94 3.40 7.33 -7.19
C THR A 94 3.27 5.82 -7.04
N PHE A 95 4.18 5.21 -6.30
CA PHE A 95 4.10 3.81 -5.89
C PHE A 95 3.31 3.71 -4.59
N LEU A 96 2.40 2.74 -4.52
CA LEU A 96 1.56 2.49 -3.35
C LEU A 96 1.94 1.15 -2.74
N ALA A 97 2.05 1.12 -1.41
CA ALA A 97 2.09 -0.12 -0.65
C ALA A 97 0.64 -0.50 -0.31
N PRO A 98 0.07 -1.55 -0.92
CA PRO A 98 -1.30 -1.96 -0.62
C PRO A 98 -1.42 -2.37 0.85
N GLY A 99 -2.51 -1.96 1.47
CA GLY A 99 -2.94 -2.44 2.77
C GLY A 99 -3.29 -3.93 2.73
N ALA A 100 -3.33 -4.56 3.90
CA ALA A 100 -3.73 -5.96 3.97
C ALA A 100 -5.23 -6.08 3.58
N PRO A 101 -5.58 -7.03 2.68
CA PRO A 101 -6.98 -7.31 2.40
C PRO A 101 -7.64 -7.93 3.64
N ARG A 102 -8.96 -8.13 3.58
CA ARG A 102 -9.67 -8.88 4.62
C ARG A 102 -9.05 -10.25 4.84
N SER A 103 -8.81 -10.59 6.11
CA SER A 103 -8.21 -11.86 6.49
C SER A 103 -8.87 -12.46 7.72
N TRP A 104 -8.74 -13.77 7.88
CA TRP A 104 -9.37 -14.53 8.98
C TRP A 104 -8.29 -15.35 9.69
N LEU A 105 -8.27 -15.28 11.01
CA LEU A 105 -7.44 -16.12 11.86
C LEU A 105 -8.33 -16.81 12.89
N ALA A 106 -8.23 -18.13 13.01
CA ALA A 106 -8.95 -18.88 14.03
C ALA A 106 -7.99 -19.88 14.68
N GLY A 107 -8.22 -20.15 15.96
CA GLY A 107 -7.35 -21.07 16.69
C GLY A 107 -7.94 -21.55 18.00
N VAL A 108 -7.25 -22.53 18.56
CA VAL A 108 -7.62 -23.20 19.81
C VAL A 108 -6.38 -23.28 20.68
N ARG A 109 -6.53 -22.98 21.97
CA ARG A 109 -5.48 -23.20 22.98
C ARG A 109 -6.01 -24.18 24.03
N TYR A 110 -5.33 -25.31 24.15
CA TYR A 110 -5.61 -26.31 25.18
C TYR A 110 -4.53 -26.27 26.27
N ARG A 111 -4.94 -26.30 27.54
CA ARG A 111 -4.05 -26.36 28.70
C ARG A 111 -4.01 -27.79 29.23
N PHE A 112 -2.82 -28.40 29.24
CA PHE A 112 -2.56 -29.69 29.85
C PHE A 112 -2.09 -29.48 31.29
N GLY A 113 -2.72 -30.17 32.25
CA GLY A 113 -2.31 -30.17 33.67
C GLY A 113 -3.33 -29.52 34.60
N GLY A 114 -3.81 -30.34 35.54
CA GLY A 114 -4.42 -29.98 36.81
C GLY A 114 -3.77 -30.82 37.90
#